data_AF-A0A851FIF8-F1
#
_entry.id   AF-A0A851FIF8-F1
#
_cell.length_a   1.000
_cell.length_b   1.000
_cell.length_c   1.000
_cell.angle_alpha   90.00
_cell.angle_beta   90.00
_cell.angle_gamma   90.00
#
_symmetry.space_group_name_H-M   'P 1'
#
loop_
_entity.id
_entity.type
_entity.pdbx_description
1 polymer ?
#
loop_
_entity_poly.entity_id
_entity_poly.type
_entity_poly.pdbx_seq_one_letter_code
_entity_poly.pdbx_strand_id
1 'polypeptide(L)'
;LVCPLRPVERFRDLCPEEVADLFHTAQRVGNVVEKHFCGTSLTISIQDGPEAGQTVKHVHVHVLPRRAGDFSRNDDVYEEV
;
A
#
# COMPACT_ATOMS: atom_id res chain seq x y z
N LEU A 1 -6.05 -0.33 -2.07
CA LEU A 1 -4.86 -0.14 -2.93
C LEU A 1 -4.89 1.26 -3.51
N VAL A 2 -3.72 1.83 -3.79
CA VAL A 2 -3.55 3.04 -4.61
C VAL A 2 -2.55 2.72 -5.71
N CYS A 3 -2.89 3.00 -6.97
CA CYS A 3 -2.05 2.70 -8.12
C CYS A 3 -2.02 3.88 -9.10
N PRO A 4 -0.93 4.02 -9.89
CA PRO A 4 -0.85 5.04 -10.94
C PRO A 4 -1.84 4.72 -12.06
N LEU A 5 -2.34 5.75 -12.73
CA LEU A 5 -3.20 5.59 -13.91
C LEU A 5 -2.47 4.89 -15.07
N ARG A 6 -1.18 5.21 -15.25
CA ARG A 6 -0.33 4.53 -16.22
C ARG A 6 0.01 3.12 -15.72
N PRO A 7 -0.25 2.07 -16.51
CA PRO A 7 0.02 0.69 -16.09
C PRO A 7 1.52 0.38 -16.23
N VAL A 8 2.27 0.60 -15.15
CA VAL A 8 3.68 0.18 -15.06
C VAL A 8 3.85 -0.94 -14.06
N GLU A 9 4.70 -1.92 -14.40
CA GLU A 9 4.88 -3.12 -13.59
C GLU A 9 5.65 -2.82 -12.30
N ARG A 10 6.74 -2.04 -12.38
CA ARG A 10 7.68 -1.84 -11.28
C ARG A 10 7.70 -0.39 -10.80
N PHE A 11 8.03 -0.20 -9.53
CA PHE A 11 8.17 1.13 -8.94
C PHE A 11 9.22 1.99 -9.66
N ARG A 12 10.32 1.36 -10.09
CA ARG A 12 11.40 2.03 -10.85
C ARG A 12 10.96 2.57 -12.21
N ASP A 13 9.81 2.14 -12.74
CA ASP A 13 9.31 2.53 -14.06
C ASP A 13 8.43 3.80 -13.99
N LEU A 14 8.20 4.34 -12.77
CA LEU A 14 7.50 5.60 -12.54
C LEU A 14 8.42 6.79 -12.80
N CYS A 15 7.85 7.88 -13.32
CA CYS A 15 8.54 9.17 -13.33
C CYS A 15 8.43 9.85 -11.95
N PRO A 16 9.29 10.84 -11.63
CA PRO A 16 9.26 11.54 -10.34
C PRO A 16 7.90 12.14 -9.99
N GLU A 17 7.17 12.66 -10.98
CA GLU A 17 5.85 13.25 -10.81
C GLU A 17 4.82 12.19 -10.40
N GLU A 18 4.87 11.00 -11.01
CA GLU A 18 3.99 9.89 -10.66
C GLU A 18 4.32 9.30 -9.28
N VAL A 19 5.60 9.27 -8.89
CA VAL A 19 6.00 8.87 -7.53
C VAL A 19 5.38 9.83 -6.51
N ALA A 20 5.50 11.13 -6.74
CA ALA A 20 4.92 12.14 -5.85
C ALA A 20 3.39 12.01 -5.78
N ASP A 21 2.72 11.93 -6.93
CA ASP A 21 1.26 11.81 -7.00
C ASP A 21 0.75 10.52 -6.31
N LEU A 22 1.42 9.39 -6.55
CA LEU A 22 1.09 8.10 -5.95
C LEU A 22 1.14 8.16 -4.43
N PHE A 23 2.22 8.71 -3.86
CA PHE A 23 2.37 8.78 -2.40
C PHE A 23 1.55 9.88 -1.73
N HIS A 24 1.32 11.02 -2.40
CA HIS A 24 0.37 12.01 -1.91
C HIS A 24 -1.05 11.43 -1.87
N THR A 25 -1.43 10.67 -2.89
CA THR A 25 -2.73 9.98 -2.92
C THR A 25 -2.80 8.89 -1.86
N ALA A 26 -1.75 8.08 -1.69
CA ALA A 26 -1.68 7.07 -0.63
C ALA A 26 -1.81 7.67 0.77
N GLN A 27 -1.17 8.81 1.05
CA GLN A 27 -1.32 9.53 2.31
C GLN A 27 -2.76 9.99 2.54
N ARG A 28 -3.40 10.59 1.52
CA ARG A 28 -4.80 11.06 1.61
C ARG A 28 -5.76 9.89 1.85
N VAL A 29 -5.59 8.80 1.12
CA VAL A 29 -6.38 7.57 1.30
C VAL A 29 -6.16 7.00 2.70
N GLY A 30 -4.91 6.91 3.15
CA GLY A 30 -4.52 6.47 4.49
C GLY A 30 -5.30 7.17 5.59
N ASN A 31 -5.30 8.50 5.60
CA ASN A 31 -6.03 9.31 6.58
C ASN A 31 -7.54 9.01 6.59
N VAL A 32 -8.13 8.78 5.41
CA VAL A 32 -9.57 8.49 5.27
C VAL A 32 -9.88 7.09 5.78
N VAL A 33 -9.10 6.07 5.36
CA VAL A 33 -9.38 4.68 5.72
C VAL A 33 -9.07 4.38 7.18
N GLU A 34 -8.00 4.95 7.75
CA GLU A 34 -7.70 4.83 9.17
C GLU A 34 -8.88 5.31 10.01
N LYS A 35 -9.39 6.51 9.72
CA LYS A 35 -10.57 7.06 10.41
C LYS A 35 -11.82 6.22 10.18
N HIS A 36 -12.11 5.85 8.94
CA HIS A 36 -13.34 5.14 8.59
C HIS A 36 -13.43 3.76 9.24
N PHE A 37 -12.31 3.04 9.33
CA PHE A 37 -12.24 1.70 9.92
C PHE A 37 -11.87 1.69 11.40
N CYS A 38 -11.89 2.85 12.07
CA CYS A 38 -11.50 3.01 13.47
C CYS A 38 -10.11 2.43 13.77
N GLY A 39 -9.18 2.62 12.84
CA GLY A 39 -7.76 2.33 13.02
C GLY A 39 -7.08 3.40 13.88
N THR A 40 -5.92 3.05 14.41
CA THR A 40 -5.03 3.94 15.17
C THR A 40 -3.63 4.02 14.55
N SER A 41 -3.38 3.24 13.50
CA SER A 41 -2.13 3.21 12.74
C SER A 41 -2.40 2.72 11.32
N LEU A 42 -1.39 2.78 10.46
CA LEU A 42 -1.43 2.28 9.08
C LEU A 42 -0.23 1.38 8.80
N THR A 43 -0.46 0.28 8.06
CA THR A 43 0.59 -0.40 7.30
C THR A 43 0.53 0.10 5.86
N ILE A 44 1.64 0.66 5.38
CA ILE A 44 1.79 1.10 3.98
C ILE A 44 2.92 0.27 3.36
N SER A 45 2.63 -0.46 2.29
CA SER A 45 3.60 -1.37 1.66
C SER A 45 3.49 -1.39 0.14
N ILE A 46 4.61 -1.71 -0.52
CA ILE A 46 4.70 -2.00 -1.95
C ILE A 46 5.45 -3.31 -2.09
N GLN A 47 4.89 -4.24 -2.84
CA GLN A 47 5.55 -5.48 -3.24
C GLN A 47 6.09 -5.29 -4.67
N ASP A 48 7.34 -4.82 -4.78
CA ASP A 48 7.94 -4.46 -6.08
C ASP A 48 8.70 -5.64 -6.71
N GLY A 49 8.00 -6.41 -7.54
CA GLY A 49 8.53 -7.58 -8.25
C GLY A 49 8.08 -8.93 -7.66
N PRO A 50 8.22 -10.03 -8.43
CA PRO A 50 7.69 -11.35 -8.03
C PRO A 50 8.26 -11.85 -6.70
N GLU A 51 9.56 -11.68 -6.47
CA GLU A 51 10.24 -12.14 -5.25
C GLU A 51 9.85 -11.30 -4.02
N ALA A 52 9.29 -10.11 -4.21
CA ALA A 52 8.73 -9.28 -3.15
C ALA A 52 7.25 -9.60 -2.86
N GLY A 53 6.65 -10.57 -3.57
CA GLY A 53 5.25 -10.98 -3.43
C GLY A 53 4.30 -10.49 -4.53
N GLN A 54 4.78 -9.73 -5.52
CA GLN A 54 3.92 -9.12 -6.53
C GLN A 54 3.17 -10.16 -7.38
N THR A 55 1.83 -10.17 -7.28
CA THR A 55 0.96 -11.08 -8.06
C THR A 55 0.37 -10.42 -9.31
N VAL A 56 0.11 -9.10 -9.26
CA VAL A 56 -0.40 -8.30 -10.38
C VAL A 56 0.70 -7.40 -10.91
N LYS A 57 0.96 -7.47 -12.22
CA LYS A 57 2.01 -6.71 -12.93
C LYS A 57 1.67 -5.22 -13.12
N HIS A 58 1.28 -4.56 -12.05
CA HIS A 58 1.03 -3.12 -11.97
C HIS A 58 1.42 -2.66 -10.57
N VAL A 59 2.35 -1.72 -10.43
CA VAL A 59 2.78 -1.22 -9.13
C VAL A 59 1.59 -0.62 -8.37
N HIS A 60 1.44 -0.99 -7.11
CA HIS A 60 0.40 -0.47 -6.24
C HIS A 60 0.87 -0.41 -4.79
N VAL A 61 0.35 0.59 -4.08
CA VAL A 61 0.55 0.77 -2.64
C VAL A 61 -0.62 0.12 -1.91
N HIS A 62 -0.32 -0.82 -1.04
CA HIS A 62 -1.28 -1.31 -0.04
C HIS A 62 -1.35 -0.28 1.09
N VAL A 63 -2.58 0.02 1.52
CA VAL A 63 -2.86 0.94 2.62
C VAL A 63 -3.82 0.22 3.54
N LEU A 64 -3.33 -0.30 4.66
CA LEU A 64 -4.10 -1.11 5.60
C LEU A 64 -4.26 -0.36 6.93
N PRO A 65 -5.49 -0.03 7.34
CA PRO A 65 -5.74 0.47 8.68
C PRO A 65 -5.44 -0.61 9.72
N ARG A 66 -4.74 -0.23 10.79
CA ARG A 66 -4.29 -1.10 11.88
C ARG A 66 -4.85 -0.63 13.21
N ARG A 67 -5.02 -1.56 14.14
CA ARG A 67 -5.38 -1.26 15.55
C ARG A 67 -4.77 -2.29 16.48
N ALA A 68 -4.64 -1.95 17.76
CA ALA A 68 -4.15 -2.89 18.76
C ALA A 68 -4.98 -4.18 18.76
N GLY A 69 -4.30 -5.32 18.67
CA GLY A 69 -4.93 -6.66 18.69
C GLY A 69 -5.64 -7.07 17.41
N ASP A 70 -5.42 -6.37 16.28
CA ASP A 70 -5.93 -6.82 14.98
C ASP A 70 -5.28 -8.11 14.47
N PHE A 71 -4.02 -8.34 14.84
CA PHE A 71 -3.31 -9.60 14.66
C PHE A 71 -2.64 -10.04 15.97
N SER A 72 -2.48 -11.35 16.13
CA SER A 72 -1.76 -11.92 17.27
C SER A 72 -0.25 -11.65 17.20
N ARG A 73 0.33 -11.72 15.99
CA ARG A 73 1.68 -11.24 15.68
C ARG A 73 1.58 -10.26 14.52
N ASN A 74 2.26 -9.13 14.63
CA ASN A 74 2.10 -8.04 13.67
C ASN A 74 2.46 -8.41 12.22
N ASP A 75 3.39 -9.34 12.03
CA ASP A 75 3.87 -9.78 10.72
C ASP A 75 2.93 -10.80 10.05
N ASP A 76 1.95 -11.36 10.77
CA ASP A 76 0.91 -12.22 10.18
C ASP A 76 0.09 -11.45 9.11
N VAL A 77 0.12 -10.11 9.16
CA VAL A 77 -0.47 -9.24 8.14
C VAL A 77 0.06 -9.54 6.73
N TYR A 78 1.28 -10.07 6.58
CA TYR A 78 1.85 -10.37 5.25
C TYR A 78 1.40 -11.72 4.69
N GLU A 79 0.80 -12.59 5.50
CA GLU A 79 0.22 -13.86 5.04
C GLU A 79 -1.23 -13.68 4.53
N GLU A 80 -1.91 -12.62 4.98
CA GLU A 80 -3.30 -12.32 4.66
C GLU A 80 -3.46 -11.31 3.50
N VAL A 81 -2.36 -10.78 2.97
CA VAL A 81 -2.33 -9.68 1.97
C VAL A 81 -1.80 -10.13 0.63
#